data_AF-A0A3A5HEJ1-F1
#
_entry.id   AF-A0A3A5HEJ1-F1
#
_cell.length_a   1.000
_cell.length_b   1.000
_cell.length_c   1.000
_cell.angle_alpha   90.00
_cell.angle_beta   90.00
_cell.angle_gamma   90.00
#
_symmetry.space_group_name_H-M   'P 1'
#
loop_
_entity.id
_entity.type
_entity.pdbx_description
1 polymer ?
#
loop_
_entity_poly.entity_id
_entity_poly.type
_entity_poly.pdbx_seq_one_letter_code
_entity_poly.pdbx_strand_id
1 'polypeptide(L)'
;MKSMAIESDMESKQKMILGLFWTTRKTIRTEGCAPLRINKITTSTSEFEPEGRKLLKLTDEIMEDILENMEKGSKVKFDLTMGGEKLEAVISDDFFSINATKTPDLEDDIIGKMEHEMQRETPDFCKTFIPRVFPQKK
;
A
#
# COMPACT_ATOMS: atom_id res chain seq x y z
N MET A 1 -11.73 9.33 -3.94
CA MET A 1 -11.60 8.04 -3.23
C MET A 1 -12.42 6.95 -3.94
N LYS A 2 -11.73 5.93 -4.43
CA LYS A 2 -12.30 4.73 -5.05
C LYS A 2 -11.93 3.49 -4.26
N SER A 3 -12.75 2.45 -4.35
CA SER A 3 -12.61 1.23 -3.54
C SER A 3 -13.08 -0.01 -4.27
N MET A 4 -12.60 -1.16 -3.81
CA MET A 4 -13.00 -2.50 -4.25
C MET A 4 -13.08 -3.46 -3.06
N ALA A 5 -13.92 -4.49 -3.18
CA ALA A 5 -13.85 -5.65 -2.30
C ALA A 5 -12.74 -6.60 -2.78
N ILE A 6 -12.15 -7.34 -1.85
CA ILE A 6 -11.17 -8.39 -2.12
C ILE A 6 -11.83 -9.73 -1.78
N GLU A 7 -12.08 -10.54 -2.80
CA GLU A 7 -12.66 -11.89 -2.65
C GLU A 7 -11.60 -13.00 -2.73
N SER A 8 -10.33 -12.62 -2.90
CA SER A 8 -9.22 -13.55 -3.04
C SER A 8 -8.83 -14.23 -1.72
N ASP A 9 -8.44 -15.51 -1.82
CA ASP A 9 -7.88 -16.35 -0.76
C ASP A 9 -6.39 -16.08 -0.47
N MET A 10 -5.79 -15.08 -1.12
CA MET A 10 -4.41 -14.66 -0.86
C MET A 10 -4.18 -14.31 0.62
N GLU A 11 -2.96 -14.56 1.10
CA GLU A 11 -2.55 -14.14 2.43
C GLU A 11 -2.61 -12.61 2.57
N SER A 12 -3.00 -12.10 3.76
CA SER A 12 -3.12 -10.66 4.03
C SER A 12 -1.85 -9.88 3.69
N LYS A 13 -0.68 -10.49 3.93
CA LYS A 13 0.62 -9.92 3.55
C LYS A 13 0.77 -9.70 2.06
N GLN A 14 0.33 -10.66 1.25
CA GLN A 14 0.37 -10.55 -0.21
C GLN A 14 -0.58 -9.47 -0.71
N LYS A 15 -1.81 -9.43 -0.15
CA LYS A 15 -2.81 -8.39 -0.47
C LYS A 15 -2.27 -6.99 -0.17
N MET A 16 -1.65 -6.79 0.99
CA MET A 16 -1.02 -5.53 1.37
C MET A 16 0.12 -5.14 0.41
N ILE A 17 1.02 -6.08 0.10
CA ILE A 17 2.15 -5.84 -0.82
C ILE A 17 1.63 -5.45 -2.20
N LEU A 18 0.61 -6.13 -2.72
CA LEU A 18 -0.01 -5.82 -4.02
C LEU A 18 -0.64 -4.44 -4.03
N GLY A 19 -1.41 -4.09 -2.99
CA GLY A 19 -2.00 -2.76 -2.85
C GLY A 19 -0.96 -1.65 -2.88
N LEU A 20 0.09 -1.77 -2.07
CA LEU A 20 1.18 -0.79 -2.05
C LEU A 20 1.98 -0.78 -3.37
N PHE A 21 2.22 -1.94 -3.97
CA PHE A 21 2.96 -2.05 -5.22
C PHE A 21 2.24 -1.36 -6.37
N TRP A 22 0.95 -1.65 -6.59
CA TRP A 22 0.20 -1.10 -7.71
C TRP A 22 -0.12 0.38 -7.51
N THR A 23 -0.39 0.80 -6.27
CA THR A 23 -0.46 2.22 -5.91
C THR A 23 0.81 2.92 -6.36
N THR A 24 1.98 2.44 -5.92
CA THR A 24 3.27 3.05 -6.27
C THR A 24 3.54 3.00 -7.77
N ARG A 25 3.33 1.83 -8.40
CA ARG A 25 3.68 1.59 -9.81
C ARG A 25 2.86 2.46 -10.76
N LYS A 26 1.59 2.70 -10.44
CA LYS A 26 0.72 3.57 -11.23
C LYS A 26 1.08 5.03 -11.03
N THR A 27 1.34 5.47 -9.80
CA THR A 27 1.79 6.85 -9.54
C THR A 27 3.14 7.14 -10.22
N ILE A 28 4.02 6.14 -10.41
CA ILE A 28 5.32 6.35 -11.08
C ILE A 28 5.13 6.82 -12.52
N ARG A 29 4.02 6.46 -13.16
CA ARG A 29 3.70 6.89 -14.52
C ARG A 29 3.43 8.39 -14.61
N THR A 30 3.00 9.02 -13.52
CA THR A 30 2.63 10.45 -13.49
C THR A 30 3.71 11.30 -12.81
N GLU A 31 4.25 10.84 -11.68
CA GLU A 31 5.24 11.58 -10.89
C GLU A 31 6.70 11.17 -11.21
N GLY A 32 6.90 10.24 -12.14
CA GLY A 32 8.21 9.81 -12.61
C GLY A 32 9.00 9.03 -11.55
N CYS A 33 10.30 9.34 -11.44
CA CYS A 33 11.23 8.61 -10.57
C CYS A 33 11.23 9.11 -9.11
N ALA A 34 10.23 9.88 -8.69
CA ALA A 34 10.15 10.35 -7.32
C ALA A 34 10.02 9.16 -6.33
N PRO A 35 10.72 9.20 -5.18
CA PRO A 35 10.64 8.12 -4.21
C PRO A 35 9.29 8.14 -3.48
N LEU A 36 8.69 6.97 -3.29
CA LEU A 36 7.55 6.80 -2.41
C LEU A 36 7.97 7.06 -0.96
N ARG A 37 7.20 7.86 -0.25
CA ARG A 37 7.35 8.11 1.19
C ARG A 37 6.08 7.65 1.89
N ILE A 38 6.25 6.84 2.92
CA ILE A 38 5.20 6.56 3.90
C ILE A 38 5.32 7.64 4.97
N ASN A 39 4.30 8.48 5.07
CA ASN A 39 4.25 9.57 6.05
C ASN A 39 3.62 9.10 7.36
N LYS A 40 2.65 8.18 7.27
CA LYS A 40 1.91 7.68 8.43
C LYS A 40 1.30 6.32 8.11
N ILE A 41 1.26 5.46 9.11
CA ILE A 41 0.48 4.22 9.10
C ILE A 41 -0.42 4.24 10.32
N THR A 42 -1.71 4.05 10.12
CA THR A 42 -2.70 4.00 11.20
C THR A 42 -3.39 2.65 11.19
N THR A 43 -3.30 1.92 12.30
CA THR A 43 -4.02 0.67 12.56
C THR A 43 -5.10 0.92 13.62
N SER A 44 -5.85 -0.11 14.02
CA SER A 44 -6.82 0.04 15.12
C SER A 44 -6.15 0.21 16.49
N THR A 45 -4.90 -0.25 16.61
CA THR A 45 -4.13 -0.33 17.85
C THR A 45 -3.05 0.74 17.94
N SER A 46 -2.47 1.13 16.81
CA SER A 46 -1.22 1.87 16.77
C SER A 46 -1.20 2.92 15.66
N GLU A 47 -0.34 3.92 15.85
CA GLU A 47 -0.04 4.93 14.85
C GLU A 47 1.48 5.05 14.71
N PHE A 48 1.96 4.94 13.48
CA PHE A 48 3.38 4.97 13.17
C PHE A 48 3.69 6.15 12.26
N GLU A 49 4.65 6.97 12.70
CA GLU A 49 5.15 8.14 11.97
C GLU A 49 6.67 8.12 11.91
N PRO A 50 7.30 8.74 10.89
CA PRO A 50 8.74 8.81 10.81
C PRO A 50 9.36 9.58 11.99
N GLU A 51 10.40 9.01 12.60
CA GLU A 51 11.17 9.70 13.63
C GLU A 51 12.10 10.77 13.02
N GLY A 52 11.72 12.03 13.18
CA GLY A 52 12.52 13.18 12.77
C GLY A 52 12.74 13.25 11.27
N ARG A 53 13.97 13.03 10.81
CA ARG A 53 14.35 13.09 9.37
C ARG A 53 14.43 11.72 8.70
N LYS A 54 14.18 10.63 9.43
CA LYS A 54 14.23 9.28 8.87
C LYS A 54 12.98 9.02 8.03
N LEU A 55 13.09 8.06 7.11
CA LEU A 55 11.92 7.52 6.42
C LEU A 55 11.26 6.47 7.29
N LEU A 56 9.93 6.45 7.33
CA LEU A 56 9.18 5.35 7.91
C LEU A 56 9.35 4.11 7.02
N LYS A 57 9.78 3.01 7.62
CA LYS A 57 9.95 1.71 6.96
C LYS A 57 9.08 0.68 7.65
N LEU A 58 8.61 -0.32 6.91
CA LEU A 58 7.85 -1.44 7.47
C LEU A 58 8.79 -2.40 8.21
N THR A 59 9.20 -2.04 9.43
CA THR A 59 9.96 -2.93 10.32
C THR A 59 9.16 -4.19 10.64
N ASP A 60 9.83 -5.23 11.16
CA ASP A 60 9.14 -6.49 11.52
C ASP A 60 8.00 -6.23 12.53
N GLU A 61 8.21 -5.34 13.50
CA GLU A 61 7.18 -4.91 14.48
C GLU A 61 5.97 -4.20 13.82
N ILE A 62 6.22 -3.23 12.93
CA ILE A 62 5.15 -2.53 12.20
C ILE A 62 4.39 -3.52 11.31
N MET A 63 5.11 -4.45 10.68
CA MET A 63 4.52 -5.48 9.84
C MET A 63 3.62 -6.42 10.64
N GLU A 64 4.06 -6.87 11.81
CA GLU A 64 3.25 -7.73 12.69
C GLU A 64 1.97 -7.02 13.12
N ASP A 65 2.04 -5.76 13.57
CA ASP A 65 0.84 -4.98 13.95
C ASP A 65 -0.12 -4.80 12.77
N ILE A 66 0.38 -4.49 11.57
CA ILE A 66 -0.45 -4.35 10.36
C ILE A 66 -1.15 -5.67 10.01
N LEU A 67 -0.40 -6.78 9.98
CA LEU A 67 -0.96 -8.08 9.57
C LEU A 67 -1.99 -8.58 10.58
N GLU A 68 -1.70 -8.46 11.88
CA GLU A 68 -2.68 -8.80 12.92
C GLU A 68 -3.97 -7.98 12.79
N ASN A 69 -3.86 -6.69 12.47
CA ASN A 69 -5.02 -5.85 12.25
C ASN A 69 -5.83 -6.31 11.03
N MET A 70 -5.16 -6.57 9.91
CA MET A 70 -5.81 -7.03 8.68
C MET A 70 -6.52 -8.38 8.87
N GLU A 71 -5.86 -9.35 9.51
CA GLU A 71 -6.40 -10.69 9.78
C GLU A 71 -7.60 -10.66 10.75
N LYS A 72 -7.64 -9.67 11.66
CA LYS A 72 -8.81 -9.40 12.53
C LYS A 72 -9.93 -8.62 11.81
N GLY A 73 -9.80 -8.37 10.51
CA GLY A 73 -10.76 -7.60 9.70
C GLY A 73 -10.70 -6.09 9.91
N SER A 74 -9.68 -5.59 10.61
CA SER A 74 -9.49 -4.14 10.79
C SER A 74 -8.81 -3.52 9.58
N LYS A 75 -9.20 -2.28 9.28
CA LYS A 75 -8.61 -1.50 8.18
C LYS A 75 -7.32 -0.84 8.64
N VAL A 76 -6.31 -0.93 7.79
CA VAL A 76 -5.03 -0.24 7.96
C VAL A 76 -4.94 0.88 6.93
N LYS A 77 -4.66 2.10 7.39
CA LYS A 77 -4.52 3.28 6.55
C LYS A 77 -3.05 3.63 6.37
N PHE A 78 -2.67 3.95 5.14
CA PHE A 78 -1.35 4.42 4.73
C PHE A 78 -1.47 5.80 4.11
N ASP A 79 -0.86 6.80 4.74
CA ASP A 79 -0.69 8.12 4.14
C ASP A 79 0.65 8.16 3.42
N LEU A 80 0.59 8.33 2.11
CA LEU A 80 1.72 8.21 1.21
C LEU A 80 1.93 9.51 0.44
N THR A 81 3.17 9.75 0.03
CA THR A 81 3.50 10.83 -0.90
C THR A 81 4.52 10.36 -1.91
N MET A 82 4.34 10.77 -3.16
CA MET A 82 5.32 10.54 -4.20
C MET A 82 5.35 11.74 -5.15
N GLY A 83 6.51 12.38 -5.26
CA GLY A 83 6.62 13.64 -6.00
C GLY A 83 5.69 14.70 -5.39
N GLY A 84 4.81 15.26 -6.22
CA GLY A 84 3.75 16.18 -5.79
C GLY A 84 2.39 15.50 -5.51
N GLU A 85 2.29 14.18 -5.66
CA GLU A 85 1.06 13.43 -5.40
C GLU A 85 0.96 13.00 -3.93
N LYS A 86 -0.18 13.26 -3.30
CA LYS A 86 -0.55 12.69 -2.01
C LYS A 86 -1.55 11.57 -2.23
N LEU A 87 -1.33 10.46 -1.54
CA LEU A 87 -2.09 9.23 -1.69
C LEU A 87 -2.53 8.77 -0.31
N GLU A 88 -3.75 8.28 -0.22
CA GLU A 88 -4.28 7.63 0.97
C GLU A 88 -4.78 6.24 0.57
N ALA A 89 -4.07 5.20 0.99
CA ALA A 89 -4.45 3.81 0.75
C ALA A 89 -5.02 3.20 2.03
N VAL A 90 -6.15 2.48 1.92
CA VAL A 90 -6.74 1.73 3.03
C VAL A 90 -6.84 0.28 2.62
N ILE A 91 -6.35 -0.62 3.46
CA ILE A 91 -6.23 -2.05 3.17
C ILE A 91 -6.73 -2.86 4.37
N SER A 92 -7.58 -3.86 4.13
CA SER A 92 -7.88 -4.97 5.03
C SER A 92 -7.82 -6.28 4.25
N ASP A 93 -8.17 -7.40 4.87
CA ASP A 93 -8.15 -8.68 4.18
C ASP A 93 -9.21 -8.80 3.06
N ASP A 94 -10.29 -8.04 3.16
CA ASP A 94 -11.47 -8.08 2.28
C ASP A 94 -11.73 -6.77 1.53
N PHE A 95 -10.89 -5.75 1.70
CA PHE A 95 -11.15 -4.42 1.15
C PHE A 95 -9.86 -3.68 0.78
N PHE A 96 -9.93 -2.94 -0.33
CA PHE A 96 -8.91 -1.99 -0.73
C PHE A 96 -9.56 -0.68 -1.18
N SER A 97 -9.00 0.45 -0.76
CA SER A 97 -9.36 1.75 -1.32
C SER A 97 -8.16 2.65 -1.48
N ILE A 98 -8.26 3.58 -2.43
CA ILE A 98 -7.22 4.57 -2.70
C ILE A 98 -7.88 5.94 -2.94
N ASN A 99 -7.22 6.98 -2.44
CA ASN A 99 -7.51 8.36 -2.78
C ASN A 99 -6.24 9.04 -3.30
N ALA A 100 -6.33 9.75 -4.41
CA ALA A 100 -5.25 10.54 -5.00
C ALA A 100 -5.68 12.00 -5.10
N THR A 101 -4.79 12.93 -4.78
CA THR A 101 -5.17 14.34 -4.61
C THR A 101 -5.02 15.20 -5.86
N LYS A 102 -4.17 14.82 -6.81
CA LYS A 102 -3.72 15.70 -7.90
C LYS A 102 -4.00 15.10 -9.27
N THR A 103 -3.66 13.83 -9.50
CA THR A 103 -3.78 13.20 -10.81
C THR A 103 -5.21 12.72 -11.07
N PRO A 104 -5.92 13.25 -12.09
CA PRO A 104 -7.21 12.73 -12.50
C PRO A 104 -7.11 11.27 -12.92
N ASP A 105 -8.16 10.49 -12.65
CA ASP A 105 -8.31 9.08 -13.03
C ASP A 105 -7.28 8.09 -12.43
N LEU A 106 -6.26 8.56 -11.70
CA LEU A 106 -5.25 7.68 -11.09
C LEU A 106 -5.86 6.65 -10.13
N GLU A 107 -6.90 7.05 -9.40
CA GLU A 107 -7.65 6.14 -8.52
C GLU A 107 -8.29 4.99 -9.31
N ASP A 108 -8.98 5.31 -10.41
CA ASP A 108 -9.63 4.32 -11.28
C ASP A 108 -8.59 3.39 -11.92
N ASP A 109 -7.45 3.97 -12.31
CA ASP A 109 -6.33 3.26 -12.93
C ASP A 109 -5.65 2.25 -11.99
N ILE A 110 -5.62 2.57 -10.68
CA ILE A 110 -5.13 1.70 -9.61
C ILE A 110 -6.17 0.63 -9.30
N ILE A 111 -7.43 1.00 -9.09
CA ILE A 111 -8.51 0.05 -8.75
C ILE A 111 -8.69 -0.98 -9.85
N GLY A 112 -8.82 -0.56 -11.11
CA GLY A 112 -8.99 -1.51 -12.21
C GLY A 112 -7.80 -2.46 -12.38
N LYS A 113 -6.59 -2.03 -11.99
CA LYS A 113 -5.42 -2.91 -11.97
C LYS A 113 -5.44 -3.88 -10.79
N MET A 114 -5.84 -3.42 -9.62
CA MET A 114 -5.98 -4.25 -8.43
C MET A 114 -7.06 -5.33 -8.61
N GLU A 115 -8.21 -4.98 -9.16
CA GLU A 115 -9.29 -5.92 -9.49
C GLU A 115 -8.78 -7.05 -10.40
N HIS A 116 -8.02 -6.68 -11.45
CA HIS A 116 -7.46 -7.65 -12.36
C HIS A 116 -6.41 -8.57 -11.70
N GLU A 117 -5.50 -8.01 -10.88
CA GLU A 117 -4.41 -8.78 -10.28
C GLU A 117 -4.87 -9.68 -9.14
N MET A 118 -5.93 -9.30 -8.42
CA MET A 118 -6.53 -10.11 -7.35
C MET A 118 -7.22 -11.37 -7.87
N GLN A 119 -7.57 -11.42 -9.15
CA GLN A 119 -8.17 -12.60 -9.80
C GLN A 119 -7.13 -13.58 -10.35
N ARG A 120 -5.84 -13.25 -10.30
CA ARG A 120 -4.77 -14.08 -10.87
C ARG A 120 -4.26 -15.07 -9.83
N GLU A 121 -4.05 -16.32 -10.25
CA GLU A 121 -3.37 -17.34 -9.44
C GLU A 121 -1.94 -16.91 -9.05
N THR A 122 -1.27 -16.14 -9.92
CA THR A 122 0.04 -15.56 -9.67
C THR A 122 0.01 -14.06 -9.98
N PRO A 123 -0.26 -13.22 -8.97
CA PRO A 123 -0.25 -11.77 -9.13
C PRO A 123 1.14 -11.27 -9.54
N ASP A 124 1.17 -10.35 -10.49
CA ASP A 124 2.43 -9.78 -10.98
C ASP A 124 2.82 -8.58 -10.13
N PHE A 125 3.91 -8.73 -9.39
CA PHE A 125 4.60 -7.60 -8.77
C PHE A 125 6.11 -7.79 -8.83
N CYS A 126 6.82 -6.69 -9.02
CA CYS A 126 8.28 -6.76 -9.13
C CYS A 126 8.89 -7.05 -7.75
N LYS A 127 9.59 -8.18 -7.61
CA LYS A 127 10.27 -8.57 -6.35
C LYS A 127 11.28 -7.52 -5.85
N THR A 128 11.81 -6.66 -6.73
CA THR A 128 12.71 -5.55 -6.36
C THR A 128 11.99 -4.39 -5.67
N PHE A 129 10.66 -4.42 -5.56
CA PHE A 129 9.89 -3.45 -4.78
C PHE A 129 10.04 -3.69 -3.27
N ILE A 130 10.13 -4.96 -2.85
CA ILE A 130 10.22 -5.34 -1.44
C ILE A 130 11.36 -4.58 -0.74
N PRO A 131 12.60 -4.55 -1.23
CA PRO A 131 13.69 -3.90 -0.51
C PRO A 131 13.59 -2.35 -0.41
N ARG A 132 12.64 -1.72 -1.12
CA ARG A 132 12.41 -0.26 -1.07
C ARG A 132 11.44 0.14 0.04
N VAL A 133 10.53 -0.76 0.40
CA VAL A 133 9.48 -0.54 1.40
C VAL A 133 9.82 -1.24 2.72
N PHE A 134 10.50 -2.38 2.62
CA PHE A 134 10.91 -3.20 3.75
C PHE A 134 12.40 -2.95 4.10
N PRO A 135 12.80 -3.03 5.38
CA PRO A 135 14.20 -3.06 5.76
C PRO A 135 14.91 -4.23 5.09
N GLN A 136 16.15 -4.02 4.63
CA GLN A 136 16.96 -5.14 4.18
C GLN A 136 17.45 -5.91 5.41
N LYS A 137 17.12 -7.20 5.50
CA LYS A 137 17.79 -8.10 6.43
C LYS A 137 19.27 -8.15 6.01
N LYS A 138 20.15 -7.67 6.89
CA LYS A 138 21.60 -7.82 6.74
C LYS A 138 22.00 -9.26 7.00
#